data_AF-A0A0A0JDD7-F1
#
_entry.id   AF-A0A0A0JDD7-F1
#
_cell.length_a   1.000
_cell.length_b   1.000
_cell.length_c   1.000
_cell.angle_alpha   90.00
_cell.angle_beta   90.00
_cell.angle_gamma   90.00
#
_symmetry.space_group_name_H-M   'P 1'
#
loop_
_entity.id
_entity.type
_entity.pdbx_description
1 polymer ?
#
loop_
_entity_poly.entity_id
_entity_poly.type
_entity_poly.pdbx_seq_one_letter_code
_entity_poly.pdbx_strand_id
1 'polypeptide(L)'
;MFGINGWEIVLFALIAVFVLGPERLPEYAQKLAQFIKKARVMAEGAKGQLKDQLGPEYEDINWRQYDPRQYDPRRIVREALVEPLEDAASGLRSNGSSPDAGVIDPYDPETASPSSGDLRTWDPTRPTPYDIDAT
;
A
#
# COMPACT_ATOMS: atom_id res chain seq x y z
N MET A 1 6.45 4.92 0.37
CA MET A 1 4.97 4.96 0.34
C MET A 1 4.50 3.52 0.24
N PHE A 2 3.86 2.98 1.29
CA PHE A 2 3.33 1.61 1.26
C PHE A 2 1.92 1.67 0.66
N GLY A 3 1.82 1.45 -0.65
CA GLY A 3 0.56 1.39 -1.38
C GLY A 3 -0.11 0.03 -1.24
N ILE A 4 -0.44 -0.35 0.00
CA ILE A 4 -1.07 -1.64 0.30
C ILE A 4 -2.58 -1.45 0.31
N ASN A 5 -3.25 -2.02 -0.68
CA ASN A 5 -4.70 -2.05 -0.78
C ASN A 5 -5.28 -3.12 0.16
N GLY A 6 -6.54 -2.96 0.58
CA GLY A 6 -7.19 -3.92 1.49
C GLY A 6 -7.18 -5.36 0.98
N TRP A 7 -7.23 -5.55 -0.34
CA TRP A 7 -7.12 -6.86 -0.99
C TRP A 7 -5.74 -7.50 -0.82
N GLU A 8 -4.67 -6.73 -0.91
CA GLU A 8 -3.30 -7.25 -0.77
C GLU A 8 -3.06 -7.80 0.64
N ILE A 9 -3.64 -7.16 1.66
CA ILE A 9 -3.60 -7.66 3.05
C ILE A 9 -4.25 -9.04 3.15
N VAL A 10 -5.40 -9.25 2.49
CA VAL A 10 -6.09 -10.55 2.47
C VAL A 10 -5.23 -11.60 1.76
N LEU A 11 -4.61 -11.23 0.63
CA LEU A 11 -3.71 -12.13 -0.09
C LEU A 11 -2.51 -12.54 0.78
N PHE A 12 -1.87 -11.61 1.49
CA PHE A 12 -0.79 -11.92 2.42
C PHE A 12 -1.26 -12.79 3.60
N ALA A 13 -2.45 -12.55 4.12
CA ALA A 13 -3.01 -13.39 5.19
C ALA A 13 -3.23 -14.83 4.71
N LEU A 14 -3.74 -15.03 3.48
CA LEU A 14 -3.90 -16.36 2.90
C LEU A 14 -2.55 -17.06 2.70
N ILE A 15 -1.55 -16.36 2.17
CA ILE A 15 -0.19 -16.89 2.02
C ILE A 15 0.38 -17.28 3.39
N ALA A 16 0.22 -16.43 4.41
CA ALA A 16 0.68 -16.71 5.76
C ALA A 16 -0.01 -17.95 6.35
N VAL A 17 -1.33 -18.10 6.18
CA VAL A 17 -2.07 -19.30 6.59
C VAL A 17 -1.56 -20.54 5.88
N PHE A 18 -1.27 -20.45 4.58
CA PHE A 18 -0.79 -21.60 3.81
C PHE A 18 0.62 -22.03 4.23
N VAL A 19 1.55 -21.08 4.37
CA VAL A 19 2.96 -21.34 4.72
C VAL A 19 3.09 -21.84 6.16
N LEU A 20 2.40 -21.19 7.10
CA LEU A 20 2.51 -21.49 8.52
C LEU A 20 1.58 -22.63 8.96
N GLY A 21 0.51 -22.86 8.21
CA GLY A 21 -0.59 -23.77 8.51
C GLY A 21 -1.70 -23.10 9.36
N PRO A 22 -2.99 -23.33 9.03
CA PRO A 22 -4.12 -22.71 9.75
C PRO A 22 -4.17 -23.12 11.23
N GLU A 23 -3.69 -24.30 11.57
CA GLU A 23 -3.69 -24.82 12.94
C GLU A 23 -2.63 -24.14 13.83
N ARG A 24 -1.49 -23.73 13.25
CA ARG A 24 -0.36 -23.15 13.99
C ARG A 24 -0.42 -21.63 14.11
N LEU A 25 -1.09 -20.96 13.16
CA LEU A 25 -1.27 -19.51 13.17
C LEU A 25 -1.89 -18.98 14.48
N PRO A 26 -2.99 -19.54 15.03
CA PRO A 26 -3.55 -19.05 16.29
C PRO A 26 -2.57 -19.20 17.46
N GLU A 27 -1.78 -20.28 17.49
CA GLU A 27 -0.76 -20.49 18.53
C GLU A 27 0.34 -19.42 18.46
N TYR A 28 0.85 -19.11 17.26
CA TYR A 28 1.85 -18.06 17.06
C TYR A 28 1.29 -16.66 17.33
N ALA A 29 0.05 -16.38 16.91
CA ALA A 29 -0.62 -15.12 17.20
C ALA A 29 -0.79 -14.91 18.71
N GLN A 30 -1.12 -15.97 19.46
CA GLN A 30 -1.17 -15.92 20.92
C GLN A 30 0.20 -15.64 21.53
N LYS A 31 1.27 -16.30 21.06
CA LYS A 31 2.65 -16.04 21.52
C LYS A 31 3.07 -14.59 21.26
N LEU A 32 2.79 -14.07 20.06
CA LEU A 32 3.07 -12.68 19.70
C LEU A 32 2.25 -11.70 20.57
N ALA A 33 0.96 -11.97 20.77
CA ALA A 33 0.12 -11.14 21.63
C ALA A 33 0.63 -11.11 23.08
N GLN A 34 1.06 -12.25 23.61
CA GLN A 34 1.69 -12.34 24.93
C GLN A 34 3.00 -11.56 24.99
N PHE A 35 3.83 -11.65 23.94
CA PHE A 35 5.08 -10.89 23.84
C PHE A 35 4.81 -9.39 23.82
N ILE A 36 3.87 -8.92 23.00
CA ILE A 36 3.48 -7.50 22.94
C ILE A 36 2.95 -7.02 24.29
N LYS A 37 2.13 -7.82 24.99
CA LYS A 37 1.67 -7.47 26.34
C LYS A 37 2.82 -7.31 27.32
N LYS A 38 3.78 -8.24 27.32
CA LYS A 38 4.98 -8.17 28.18
C LYS A 38 5.85 -6.97 27.83
N ALA A 39 6.09 -6.73 26.56
CA ALA A 39 6.84 -5.57 26.07
C ALA A 39 6.17 -4.26 26.49
N ARG A 40 4.84 -4.18 26.41
CA ARG A 40 4.07 -3.02 26.87
C ARG A 40 4.24 -2.78 28.38
N VAL A 41 4.09 -3.81 29.19
CA VAL A 41 4.27 -3.70 30.66
C VAL A 41 5.70 -3.27 31.00
N MET A 42 6.70 -3.83 30.31
CA MET A 42 8.10 -3.45 30.48
C MET A 42 8.35 -1.99 30.08
N ALA A 43 7.78 -1.54 28.96
CA ALA A 43 7.89 -0.16 28.50
C ALA A 43 7.19 0.83 29.45
N GLU A 44 6.00 0.49 29.98
CA GLU A 44 5.29 1.29 30.98
C GLU A 44 6.09 1.39 32.29
N GLY A 45 6.72 0.29 32.73
CA GLY A 45 7.60 0.28 33.91
C GLY A 45 8.87 1.11 33.73
N ALA A 46 9.55 0.97 32.58
CA ALA A 46 10.74 1.76 32.25
C ALA A 46 10.41 3.27 32.14
N LYS A 47 9.26 3.60 31.54
CA LYS A 47 8.73 4.97 31.48
C LYS A 47 8.47 5.55 32.87
N GLY A 48 7.97 4.74 33.81
CA GLY A 48 7.81 5.13 35.22
C GLY A 48 9.14 5.47 35.88
N GLN A 49 10.13 4.57 35.78
CA GLN A 49 11.47 4.78 36.36
C GLN A 49 12.20 5.98 35.75
N LEU A 50 12.01 6.21 34.45
CA LEU A 50 12.60 7.35 33.74
C LEU A 50 11.94 8.67 34.16
N LYS A 51 10.63 8.67 34.35
CA LYS A 51 9.88 9.81 34.89
C LYS A 51 10.31 10.16 36.32
N ASP A 52 10.54 9.16 37.16
CA ASP A 52 10.96 9.37 38.55
C ASP A 52 12.41 9.91 38.65
N GLN A 53 13.29 9.56 37.71
CA GLN A 53 14.70 9.98 37.72
C GLN A 53 14.95 11.32 37.00
N LEU A 54 14.22 11.64 35.94
CA LEU A 54 14.41 12.89 35.18
C LEU A 54 13.56 14.06 35.69
N GLY A 55 12.55 13.81 36.53
CA GLY A 55 11.70 14.87 37.06
C GLY A 55 11.07 15.74 35.94
N PRO A 56 10.93 17.06 36.10
CA PRO A 56 10.21 17.95 35.17
C PRO A 56 10.75 17.97 33.72
N GLU A 57 11.96 17.46 33.45
CA GLU A 57 12.49 17.30 32.08
C GLU A 57 11.71 16.25 31.25
N TYR A 58 10.88 15.42 31.88
CA TYR A 58 9.99 14.48 31.22
C TYR A 58 8.77 15.16 30.55
N GLU A 59 8.35 16.36 31.01
CA GLU A 59 7.22 17.11 30.44
C GLU A 59 7.59 17.87 29.15
N ASP A 60 8.85 18.28 28.97
CA ASP A 60 9.32 18.96 27.75
C ASP A 60 9.44 18.02 26.54
N ILE A 61 9.47 16.69 26.78
CA ILE A 61 9.41 15.72 25.71
C ILE A 61 7.95 15.58 25.28
N ASN A 62 7.61 16.18 24.13
CA ASN A 62 6.29 16.07 23.51
C ASN A 62 6.00 14.61 23.12
N TRP A 63 5.45 13.81 24.04
CA TRP A 63 5.02 12.43 23.77
C TRP A 63 3.64 12.36 23.11
N ARG A 64 2.85 13.45 23.16
CA ARG A 64 1.51 13.51 22.53
C ARG A 64 1.55 13.39 21.00
N GLN A 65 2.63 13.85 20.35
CA GLN A 65 2.87 13.64 18.92
C GLN A 65 3.23 12.18 18.57
N TYR A 66 3.64 11.38 19.56
CA TYR A 66 3.99 9.97 19.40
C TYR A 66 2.95 9.03 20.03
N ASP A 67 1.78 9.54 20.43
CA ASP A 67 0.72 8.70 21.00
C ASP A 67 -0.05 8.00 19.87
N PRO A 68 0.11 6.67 19.68
CA PRO A 68 -0.53 5.94 18.59
C PRO A 68 -2.07 5.90 18.72
N ARG A 69 -2.65 6.34 19.85
CA ARG A 69 -4.11 6.41 20.06
C ARG A 69 -4.73 7.69 19.53
N GLN A 70 -3.94 8.74 19.25
CA GLN A 70 -4.42 9.95 18.60
C GLN A 70 -4.55 9.77 17.07
N TYR A 71 -4.10 8.64 16.54
CA TYR A 71 -4.44 8.15 15.22
C TYR A 71 -5.81 7.45 15.27
N ASP A 72 -6.91 8.22 15.34
CA ASP A 72 -8.25 7.67 15.57
C ASP A 72 -8.79 7.00 14.28
N PRO A 73 -8.79 5.66 14.20
CA PRO A 73 -9.05 4.92 12.95
C PRO A 73 -10.50 5.08 12.48
N ARG A 74 -11.40 5.48 13.38
CA ARG A 74 -12.83 5.66 13.08
C ARG A 74 -13.08 6.81 12.11
N ARG A 75 -12.21 7.83 12.08
CA ARG A 75 -12.32 8.92 11.11
C ARG A 75 -11.94 8.44 9.70
N ILE A 76 -10.81 7.74 9.60
CA ILE A 76 -10.29 7.18 8.34
C ILE A 76 -11.29 6.18 7.73
N VAL A 77 -11.91 5.33 8.55
CA VAL A 77 -12.90 4.33 8.10
C VAL A 77 -14.22 4.98 7.65
N ARG A 78 -14.66 6.06 8.32
CA ARG A 78 -15.90 6.77 7.92
C ARG A 78 -15.73 7.48 6.59
N GLU A 79 -14.58 8.10 6.38
CA GLU A 79 -14.23 8.76 5.12
C GLU A 79 -14.16 7.73 3.99
N ALA A 80 -13.52 6.58 4.22
CA ALA A 80 -13.41 5.49 3.25
C ALA A 80 -14.72 4.72 2.97
N LEU A 81 -15.76 4.85 3.78
CA LEU A 81 -17.04 4.15 3.58
C LEU A 81 -18.12 5.04 2.94
N VAL A 82 -18.08 6.35 3.15
CA VAL A 82 -19.08 7.28 2.61
C VAL A 82 -18.84 7.55 1.13
N GLU A 83 -17.57 7.75 0.73
CA GLU A 83 -17.18 8.02 -0.66
C GLU A 83 -17.55 6.90 -1.67
N PRO A 84 -17.38 5.60 -1.35
CA PRO A 84 -17.80 4.51 -2.24
C PRO A 84 -19.32 4.36 -2.38
N LEU A 85 -20.09 4.79 -1.37
CA LEU A 85 -21.55 4.68 -1.37
C LEU A 85 -22.19 5.69 -2.33
N GLU A 86 -21.65 6.92 -2.41
CA GLU A 86 -22.09 7.95 -3.35
C GLU A 86 -21.68 7.63 -4.80
N ASP A 87 -20.52 7.02 -4.99
CA ASP A 87 -20.01 6.64 -6.31
C ASP A 87 -20.80 5.44 -6.91
N ALA A 88 -21.10 4.44 -6.07
CA ALA A 88 -21.96 3.31 -6.45
C ALA A 88 -23.41 3.74 -6.76
N ALA A 89 -23.95 4.71 -6.01
CA ALA A 89 -25.28 5.26 -6.26
C ALA A 89 -25.37 6.06 -7.56
N SER A 90 -24.23 6.58 -8.05
CA SER A 90 -24.13 7.34 -9.30
C SER A 90 -23.98 6.40 -10.51
N GLY A 91 -23.17 5.34 -10.41
CA GLY A 91 -22.93 4.38 -11.49
C GLY A 91 -24.16 3.52 -11.89
N LEU A 92 -25.04 3.22 -10.93
CA LEU A 92 -26.29 2.50 -11.23
C LEU A 92 -27.29 3.32 -12.05
N ARG A 93 -27.17 4.65 -12.04
CA ARG A 93 -28.05 5.54 -12.81
C ARG A 93 -27.59 5.69 -14.27
N SER A 94 -26.34 5.33 -14.60
CA SER A 94 -25.75 5.56 -15.93
C SER A 94 -25.68 4.33 -16.83
N ASN A 95 -25.64 3.10 -16.31
CA ASN A 95 -25.35 1.90 -17.10
C ASN A 95 -26.58 1.22 -17.77
N GLY A 96 -27.59 1.98 -18.17
CA GLY A 96 -28.85 1.46 -18.72
C GLY A 96 -28.94 1.35 -20.25
N SER A 97 -27.85 1.42 -21.03
CA SER A 97 -27.93 1.46 -22.51
C SER A 97 -26.72 0.80 -23.22
N SER A 98 -26.91 -0.39 -23.81
CA SER A 98 -26.03 -1.07 -24.81
C SER A 98 -26.32 -0.57 -26.25
N PRO A 99 -25.75 -1.10 -27.38
CA PRO A 99 -24.74 -2.17 -27.66
C PRO A 99 -23.71 -1.81 -28.78
N ASP A 100 -22.83 -2.74 -29.20
CA ASP A 100 -22.60 -3.17 -30.61
C ASP A 100 -21.19 -3.77 -30.88
N ALA A 101 -21.10 -4.69 -31.85
CA ALA A 101 -20.07 -5.71 -32.08
C ALA A 101 -19.21 -5.48 -33.36
N GLY A 102 -18.13 -6.25 -33.54
CA GLY A 102 -17.46 -6.45 -34.85
C GLY A 102 -15.99 -6.90 -34.75
N VAL A 103 -15.69 -8.21 -34.84
CA VAL A 103 -15.13 -8.98 -36.00
C VAL A 103 -13.64 -8.71 -36.32
N ILE A 104 -12.84 -9.79 -36.35
CA ILE A 104 -11.41 -9.83 -36.71
C ILE A 104 -11.26 -10.68 -37.99
N ASP A 105 -10.45 -10.24 -38.96
CA ASP A 105 -10.00 -11.07 -40.10
C ASP A 105 -8.47 -10.87 -40.32
N PRO A 106 -7.65 -11.92 -40.57
CA PRO A 106 -6.20 -11.81 -40.67
C PRO A 106 -5.67 -12.11 -42.09
N TYR A 107 -4.99 -11.13 -42.71
CA TYR A 107 -3.77 -11.24 -43.56
C TYR A 107 -3.71 -10.13 -44.62
N ASP A 108 -2.78 -9.18 -44.46
CA ASP A 108 -2.18 -8.43 -45.58
C ASP A 108 -0.80 -7.88 -45.15
N PRO A 109 0.33 -8.37 -45.68
CA PRO A 109 1.63 -7.77 -45.44
C PRO A 109 1.95 -6.77 -46.56
N GLU A 110 2.33 -5.56 -46.15
CA GLU A 110 2.95 -4.50 -46.97
C GLU A 110 2.05 -3.30 -47.31
N THR A 111 1.77 -2.47 -46.28
CA THR A 111 1.73 -1.02 -46.46
C THR A 111 2.64 -0.36 -45.43
N ALA A 112 3.67 0.31 -45.94
CA ALA A 112 4.63 1.06 -45.16
C ALA A 112 4.01 2.35 -44.58
N SER A 113 4.29 2.63 -43.31
CA SER A 113 4.51 3.99 -42.80
C SER A 113 5.31 3.93 -41.49
N PRO A 114 6.34 4.78 -41.31
CA PRO A 114 7.19 4.75 -40.13
C PRO A 114 6.50 5.49 -38.99
N SER A 115 5.87 4.77 -38.07
CA SER A 115 5.40 5.35 -36.82
C SER A 115 6.59 5.53 -35.87
N SER A 116 7.09 6.76 -35.84
CA SER A 116 7.26 7.54 -34.62
C SER A 116 7.63 6.77 -33.35
N GLY A 117 8.90 6.88 -32.96
CA GLY A 117 9.29 7.11 -31.57
C GLY A 117 9.10 5.96 -30.59
N ASP A 118 10.19 5.25 -30.33
CA ASP A 118 10.38 4.62 -29.03
C ASP A 118 11.79 4.91 -28.52
N LEU A 119 11.98 6.12 -27.97
CA LEU A 119 13.22 6.57 -27.31
C LEU A 119 13.45 5.89 -25.95
N ARG A 120 12.78 4.77 -25.65
CA ARG A 120 12.81 4.09 -24.35
C ARG A 120 13.36 2.68 -24.38
N THR A 121 13.68 2.14 -25.56
CA THR A 121 14.43 0.88 -25.66
C THR A 121 15.90 1.19 -25.91
N TRP A 122 16.71 1.02 -24.85
CA TRP A 122 18.17 1.11 -24.95
C TRP A 122 18.70 -0.08 -25.74
N ASP A 123 19.28 0.19 -26.91
CA ASP A 123 19.92 -0.80 -27.77
C ASP A 123 21.45 -0.74 -27.57
N PRO A 124 22.05 -1.73 -26.87
CA PRO A 124 23.47 -1.72 -26.51
C PRO A 124 24.40 -1.98 -27.70
N THR A 125 23.86 -2.31 -28.87
CA THR A 125 24.66 -2.56 -30.09
C THR A 125 24.85 -1.31 -30.95
N ARG A 126 24.17 -0.21 -30.61
CA ARG A 126 24.30 1.05 -31.34
C ARG A 126 25.47 1.88 -30.80
N PRO A 127 26.30 2.45 -31.68
CA PRO A 127 27.33 3.39 -31.26
C PRO A 127 26.67 4.62 -30.61
N THR A 128 27.27 5.12 -29.54
CA THR A 128 26.80 6.33 -28.86
C THR A 128 26.80 7.50 -29.85
N PRO A 129 25.70 8.28 -29.95
CA PRO A 129 25.65 9.44 -30.82
C PRO A 129 26.74 10.47 -30.46
N TYR A 130 27.37 11.07 -31.47
CA TYR A 130 28.36 12.12 -31.27
C TYR A 130 27.66 13.41 -30.84
N ASP A 131 28.05 13.95 -29.68
CA ASP A 131 27.52 15.21 -29.16
C ASP A 131 28.33 16.38 -29.74
N ILE A 132 27.65 17.24 -30.52
CA ILE A 132 28.26 18.39 -31.20
C ILE A 132 28.30 19.65 -30.31
N ASP A 133 27.64 19.64 -29.16
CA ASP A 133 27.59 20.78 -28.23
C ASP A 133 28.73 20.74 -27.18
N ALA A 134 29.55 19.70 -27.19
CA ALA A 134 30.74 19.59 -26.35
C ALA A 134 31.96 20.25 -27.02
N THR A 135 32.08 21.58 -26.95
CA THR A 135 33.32 22.34 -27.25
C THR A 135 33.57 23.41 -26.19
#